data_AF-A0A351A378-F1
#
_entry.id   AF-A0A351A378-F1
#
_cell.length_a   1.000
_cell.length_b   1.000
_cell.length_c   1.000
_cell.angle_alpha   90.00
_cell.angle_beta   90.00
_cell.angle_gamma   90.00
#
_symmetry.space_group_name_H-M   'P 1'
#
loop_
_entity.id
_entity.type
_entity.pdbx_description
1 polymer ?
#
loop_
_entity_poly.entity_id
_entity_poly.type
_entity_poly.pdbx_seq_one_letter_code
_entity_poly.pdbx_strand_id
1 'polypeptide(L)'
;MNALFPRTPLLAGQDVEAKRAELLHYFHATFDRYESLFEVLACDEAYYKKPISLRHPLIFYFGHTATFFINKLLLAGLIEQRIDPRLESMFAVGVDEMSWDDLDDTRYDWPTVAEVAAYRNKVRAVVDRVIRETPFTLPIGWKDPFWAVVMGIEHERIHLETSSVLMRQHALHYVKPHPAWQPCAEHGEPPANTLVDIPAGVVQLGRSFDEPIYGWDNEYGSHRAEVPALQAARHLVTNREYLGFVEAGGYADDSVWDEEGLGWKRFARAEHPTFWVPGAAGWKLRLMTEEVPMCWDWPVEVNCLEARAFCRWKARETGQPVRLPTEDEWNRLYDHAGLADVPHDAPAKANLHLDHWASSCPVTLFQHGELFDVVGNVWQWCETPTYPFDGFDVHPIYDDFTTPTFDDRHAIIKGGSWISAGNESRHAARYAFRRHFFQHAGFRYIVSDAPALNPSSTYETDALLSQYAEFHYGDEAFGVPNFPKALADIAISAQRRFGNGQFGRALDLGCATGRASFELARAFERVVGIDFSARFIQAGAKLAETGALRYTMPDEGELVSYH
;
A
#
# COMPACT_ATOMS: atom_id res chain seq x y z
N MET A 1 13.85 4.98 31.10
CA MET A 1 12.73 4.95 30.14
C MET A 1 13.35 4.65 28.79
N ASN A 2 12.90 3.61 28.09
CA ASN A 2 13.29 3.43 26.69
C ASN A 2 12.83 4.67 25.92
N ALA A 3 13.66 5.20 25.03
CA ALA A 3 13.27 6.34 24.20
C ALA A 3 12.10 5.94 23.29
N LEU A 4 11.07 6.79 23.19
CA LEU A 4 9.94 6.57 22.30
C LEU A 4 10.41 6.60 20.85
N PHE A 5 9.78 5.80 20.00
CA PHE A 5 10.03 5.88 18.56
C PHE A 5 9.48 7.23 18.03
N PRO A 6 10.26 8.02 17.27
CA PRO A 6 9.88 9.40 16.93
C PRO A 6 8.53 9.49 16.22
N ARG A 7 7.71 10.46 16.66
CA ARG A 7 6.42 10.81 16.04
C ARG A 7 6.60 11.70 14.82
N THR A 8 5.58 11.75 13.98
CA THR A 8 5.54 12.57 12.76
C THR A 8 5.85 14.02 13.09
N PRO A 9 6.93 14.62 12.55
CA PRO A 9 7.32 15.97 12.89
C PRO A 9 6.28 16.99 12.36
N LEU A 10 6.01 18.03 13.15
CA LEU A 10 5.39 19.24 12.62
C LEU A 10 6.39 19.89 11.67
N LEU A 11 6.00 20.24 10.45
CA LEU A 11 6.88 20.84 9.44
C LEU A 11 6.91 22.38 9.50
N ALA A 12 6.15 22.98 10.42
CA ALA A 12 6.24 24.39 10.77
C ALA A 12 7.22 24.66 11.93
N GLY A 13 7.52 25.93 12.17
CA GLY A 13 8.33 26.40 13.28
C GLY A 13 9.03 27.73 12.97
N GLN A 14 9.81 28.22 13.92
CA GLN A 14 10.62 29.44 13.77
C GLN A 14 12.13 29.18 13.83
N ASP A 15 12.54 27.97 14.25
CA ASP A 15 13.94 27.59 14.42
C ASP A 15 14.29 26.45 13.44
N VAL A 16 15.02 26.81 12.39
CA VAL A 16 15.48 25.89 11.34
C VAL A 16 16.45 24.87 11.90
N GLU A 17 17.32 25.25 12.83
CA GLU A 17 18.33 24.34 13.39
C GLU A 17 17.71 23.34 14.38
N ALA A 18 16.71 23.76 15.15
CA ALA A 18 15.89 22.84 15.92
C ALA A 18 15.13 21.86 15.00
N LYS A 19 14.52 22.35 13.90
CA LYS A 19 13.86 21.46 12.93
C LYS A 19 14.83 20.47 12.31
N ARG A 20 16.04 20.93 11.97
CA ARG A 20 17.10 20.10 11.42
C ARG A 20 17.47 18.96 12.37
N ALA A 21 17.62 19.25 13.65
CA ALA A 21 17.89 18.25 14.68
C ALA A 21 16.74 17.24 14.83
N GLU A 22 15.49 17.71 14.78
CA GLU A 22 14.30 16.84 14.81
C GLU A 22 14.25 15.91 13.60
N LEU A 23 14.46 16.43 12.38
CA LEU A 23 14.47 15.63 11.15
C LEU A 23 15.61 14.62 11.12
N LEU A 24 16.80 14.97 11.64
CA LEU A 24 17.91 14.02 11.80
C LEU A 24 17.54 12.89 12.75
N HIS A 25 16.93 13.21 13.90
CA HIS A 25 16.48 12.19 14.83
C HIS A 25 15.40 11.30 14.22
N TYR A 26 14.44 11.89 13.50
CA TYR A 26 13.38 11.18 12.79
C TYR A 26 13.94 10.21 11.74
N PHE A 27 14.91 10.67 10.94
CA PHE A 27 15.60 9.87 9.94
C PHE A 27 16.40 8.73 10.58
N HIS A 28 17.34 9.04 11.48
CA HIS A 28 18.22 8.02 12.05
C HIS A 28 17.45 6.96 12.84
N ALA A 29 16.46 7.35 13.65
CA ALA A 29 15.67 6.37 14.38
C ALA A 29 14.92 5.44 13.43
N THR A 30 14.36 5.97 12.33
CA THR A 30 13.64 5.16 11.32
C THR A 30 14.59 4.22 10.60
N PHE A 31 15.74 4.73 10.14
CA PHE A 31 16.75 3.95 9.44
C PHE A 31 17.31 2.82 10.31
N ASP A 32 17.66 3.13 11.57
CA ASP A 32 18.17 2.16 12.53
C ASP A 32 17.10 1.12 12.91
N ARG A 33 15.83 1.54 13.06
CA ARG A 33 14.72 0.62 13.34
C ARG A 33 14.48 -0.33 12.16
N TYR A 34 14.48 0.19 10.93
CA TYR A 34 14.32 -0.63 9.74
C TYR A 34 15.45 -1.65 9.59
N GLU A 35 16.71 -1.26 9.79
CA GLU A 35 17.83 -2.21 9.74
C GLU A 35 17.75 -3.26 10.86
N SER A 36 17.34 -2.88 12.07
CA SER A 36 17.15 -3.83 13.18
C SER A 36 16.09 -4.90 12.89
N LEU A 37 15.15 -4.64 11.98
CA LEU A 37 14.17 -5.62 11.56
C LEU A 37 14.84 -6.77 10.80
N PHE A 38 15.89 -6.51 10.01
CA PHE A 38 16.61 -7.54 9.26
C PHE A 38 17.55 -8.39 10.14
N GLU A 39 17.85 -7.95 11.37
CA GLU A 39 18.60 -8.74 12.35
C GLU A 39 17.83 -9.97 12.85
N VAL A 40 16.51 -10.02 12.61
CA VAL A 40 15.68 -11.20 12.90
C VAL A 40 15.92 -12.34 11.91
N LEU A 41 16.63 -12.10 10.80
CA LEU A 41 16.97 -13.15 9.85
C LEU A 41 18.09 -14.04 10.41
N ALA A 42 17.91 -15.35 10.26
CA ALA A 42 18.79 -16.34 10.88
C ALA A 42 20.12 -16.49 10.13
N CYS A 43 20.14 -16.25 8.82
CA CYS A 43 21.31 -16.39 7.95
C CYS A 43 21.15 -15.58 6.65
N ASP A 44 22.25 -15.40 5.89
CA ASP A 44 22.23 -14.68 4.62
C ASP A 44 21.29 -15.31 3.58
N GLU A 45 21.13 -16.64 3.58
CA GLU A 45 20.21 -17.32 2.65
C GLU A 45 18.77 -16.80 2.78
N ALA A 46 18.35 -16.43 4.00
CA ALA A 46 17.02 -15.88 4.26
C ALA A 46 16.73 -14.59 3.49
N TYR A 47 17.77 -13.82 3.12
CA TYR A 47 17.58 -12.61 2.32
C TYR A 47 17.15 -12.91 0.89
N TYR A 48 17.53 -14.07 0.34
CA TYR A 48 17.32 -14.40 -1.07
C TYR A 48 16.15 -15.36 -1.30
N LYS A 49 15.63 -15.99 -0.25
CA LYS A 49 14.45 -16.84 -0.33
C LYS A 49 13.20 -15.99 -0.27
N LYS A 50 12.37 -16.09 -1.30
CA LYS A 50 11.04 -15.45 -1.32
C LYS A 50 10.17 -16.02 -0.19
N PRO A 51 9.61 -15.17 0.68
CA PRO A 51 8.64 -15.62 1.68
C PRO A 51 7.35 -16.13 1.04
N ILE A 52 6.91 -15.49 -0.05
CA ILE A 52 5.77 -15.90 -0.88
C ILE A 52 6.07 -15.65 -2.37
N SER A 53 5.35 -16.35 -3.26
CA SER A 53 5.58 -16.26 -4.72
C SER A 53 5.25 -14.89 -5.33
N LEU A 54 4.35 -14.14 -4.70
CA LEU A 54 3.85 -12.84 -5.20
C LEU A 54 4.71 -11.64 -4.76
N ARG A 55 5.91 -11.89 -4.22
CA ARG A 55 6.78 -10.86 -3.63
C ARG A 55 8.24 -11.12 -4.00
N HIS A 56 9.00 -10.04 -4.07
CA HIS A 56 10.45 -10.11 -4.14
C HIS A 56 11.06 -10.74 -2.87
N PRO A 57 12.30 -11.25 -2.95
CA PRO A 57 13.05 -11.69 -1.77
C PRO A 57 13.41 -10.51 -0.84
N LEU A 58 13.72 -10.79 0.43
CA LEU A 58 13.99 -9.75 1.43
C LEU A 58 15.20 -8.84 1.12
N ILE A 59 16.17 -9.32 0.33
CA ILE A 59 17.30 -8.51 -0.16
C ILE A 59 16.83 -7.30 -0.99
N PHE A 60 15.73 -7.46 -1.74
CA PHE A 60 15.12 -6.37 -2.48
C PHE A 60 14.67 -5.26 -1.54
N TYR A 61 13.87 -5.60 -0.52
CA TYR A 61 13.36 -4.62 0.44
C TYR A 61 14.50 -3.95 1.23
N PHE A 62 15.54 -4.71 1.57
CA PHE A 62 16.71 -4.16 2.24
C PHE A 62 17.42 -3.08 1.40
N GLY A 63 17.50 -3.25 0.08
CA GLY A 63 18.07 -2.24 -0.83
C GLY A 63 17.08 -1.15 -1.26
N HIS A 64 15.80 -1.48 -1.37
CA HIS A 64 14.75 -0.65 -1.97
C HIS A 64 14.55 0.69 -1.27
N THR A 65 14.40 0.69 0.07
CA THR A 65 14.15 1.93 0.81
C THR A 65 15.33 2.91 0.69
N ALA A 66 16.55 2.41 0.70
CA ALA A 66 17.76 3.23 0.53
C ALA A 66 17.87 3.78 -0.89
N THR A 67 17.54 2.98 -1.90
CA THR A 67 17.44 3.42 -3.31
C THR A 67 16.36 4.49 -3.49
N PHE A 68 15.22 4.34 -2.81
CA PHE A 68 14.13 5.30 -2.86
C PHE A 68 14.59 6.69 -2.42
N PHE A 69 15.32 6.81 -1.30
CA PHE A 69 15.92 8.08 -0.88
C PHE A 69 16.76 8.71 -1.99
N ILE A 70 17.69 7.96 -2.59
CA ILE A 70 18.57 8.51 -3.63
C ILE A 70 17.77 8.96 -4.86
N ASN A 71 16.79 8.17 -5.29
CA ASN A 71 15.93 8.53 -6.42
C ASN A 71 15.15 9.83 -6.15
N LYS A 72 14.48 9.94 -5.00
CA LYS A 72 13.65 11.12 -4.68
C LYS A 72 14.48 12.36 -4.40
N LEU A 73 15.64 12.23 -3.73
CA LEU A 73 16.56 13.34 -3.51
C LEU A 73 17.15 13.87 -4.83
N LEU A 74 17.44 12.98 -5.79
CA LEU A 74 17.91 13.37 -7.13
C LEU A 74 16.80 14.12 -7.89
N LEU A 75 15.57 13.60 -7.88
CA LEU A 75 14.41 14.25 -8.52
C LEU A 75 14.09 15.62 -7.90
N ALA A 76 14.23 15.74 -6.58
CA ALA A 76 14.04 17.00 -5.87
C ALA A 76 15.21 18.00 -6.04
N GLY A 77 16.31 17.60 -6.68
CA GLY A 77 17.49 18.44 -6.85
C GLY A 77 18.29 18.67 -5.56
N LEU A 78 18.10 17.82 -4.54
CA LEU A 78 18.84 17.87 -3.27
C LEU A 78 20.21 17.20 -3.37
N ILE A 79 20.41 16.34 -4.36
CA ILE A 79 21.70 15.76 -4.75
C ILE A 79 21.83 15.80 -6.27
N GLU A 80 23.06 15.79 -6.77
CA GLU A 80 23.34 15.84 -8.22
C GLU A 80 23.76 14.48 -8.81
N GLN A 81 24.16 13.53 -7.97
CA GLN A 81 24.77 12.28 -8.40
C GLN A 81 24.21 11.09 -7.63
N ARG A 82 24.07 9.99 -8.38
CA ARG A 82 23.79 8.64 -7.86
C ARG A 82 24.98 8.11 -7.07
N ILE A 83 24.73 7.22 -6.10
CA ILE A 83 25.78 6.56 -5.32
C ILE A 83 26.25 5.30 -6.03
N ASP A 84 25.31 4.45 -6.47
CA ASP A 84 25.56 3.23 -7.22
C ASP A 84 24.42 3.00 -8.23
N PRO A 85 24.56 3.48 -9.49
CA PRO A 85 23.51 3.36 -10.50
C PRO A 85 23.06 1.92 -10.77
N ARG A 86 23.92 0.92 -10.55
CA ARG A 86 23.57 -0.49 -10.78
C ARG A 86 22.63 -0.99 -9.69
N LEU A 87 22.97 -0.77 -8.42
CA LEU A 87 22.09 -1.13 -7.31
C LEU A 87 20.78 -0.33 -7.35
N GLU A 88 20.88 0.96 -7.63
CA GLU A 88 19.71 1.84 -7.70
C GLU A 88 18.77 1.44 -8.84
N SER A 89 19.28 1.01 -9.99
CA SER A 89 18.43 0.48 -11.07
C SER A 89 17.77 -0.85 -10.69
N MET A 90 18.46 -1.70 -9.90
CA MET A 90 17.96 -3.02 -9.51
C MET A 90 16.84 -2.95 -8.47
N PHE A 91 16.94 -2.00 -7.54
CA PHE A 91 15.98 -1.84 -6.45
C PHE A 91 14.93 -0.75 -6.70
N ALA A 92 14.89 -0.12 -7.89
CA ALA A 92 13.96 0.98 -8.19
C ALA A 92 12.54 0.53 -8.59
N VAL A 93 12.31 -0.75 -8.83
CA VAL A 93 11.00 -1.28 -9.25
C VAL A 93 9.98 -1.11 -8.12
N GLY A 94 8.72 -0.83 -8.48
CA GLY A 94 7.60 -0.76 -7.52
C GLY A 94 7.27 -2.11 -6.89
N VAL A 95 6.49 -2.10 -5.80
CA VAL A 95 6.18 -3.31 -5.02
C VAL A 95 4.75 -3.84 -5.17
N ASP A 96 3.86 -3.08 -5.81
CA ASP A 96 2.55 -3.60 -6.22
C ASP A 96 2.70 -4.52 -7.44
N GLU A 97 1.75 -5.46 -7.58
CA GLU A 97 1.69 -6.40 -8.71
C GLU A 97 1.36 -5.66 -10.01
N MET A 98 2.36 -5.03 -10.62
CA MET A 98 2.19 -4.31 -11.88
C MET A 98 2.51 -5.17 -13.11
N SER A 99 3.38 -6.19 -12.97
CA SER A 99 3.56 -7.25 -13.97
C SER A 99 4.12 -8.54 -13.34
N TRP A 100 3.72 -9.69 -13.87
CA TRP A 100 4.31 -10.99 -13.49
C TRP A 100 5.79 -11.09 -13.90
N ASP A 101 6.18 -10.29 -14.90
CA ASP A 101 7.52 -10.22 -15.48
C ASP A 101 8.54 -9.58 -14.51
N ASP A 102 8.08 -8.74 -13.58
CA ASP A 102 8.94 -8.10 -12.59
C ASP A 102 9.38 -9.08 -11.48
N LEU A 103 8.67 -10.20 -11.30
CA LEU A 103 8.94 -11.19 -10.25
C LEU A 103 9.81 -12.37 -10.70
N ASP A 104 10.25 -12.40 -11.96
CA ASP A 104 11.09 -13.48 -12.50
C ASP A 104 12.52 -13.41 -11.94
N ASP A 105 12.85 -14.32 -11.02
CA ASP A 105 14.17 -14.37 -10.37
C ASP A 105 15.33 -14.59 -11.35
N THR A 106 15.07 -15.15 -12.54
CA THR A 106 16.11 -15.37 -13.55
C THR A 106 16.66 -14.08 -14.15
N ARG A 107 15.98 -12.94 -13.91
CA ARG A 107 16.36 -11.61 -14.38
C ARG A 107 17.20 -10.82 -13.37
N TYR A 108 17.34 -11.32 -12.13
CA TYR A 108 18.05 -10.60 -11.05
C TYR A 108 19.33 -11.31 -10.61
N ASP A 109 20.44 -10.58 -10.67
CA ASP A 109 21.71 -10.97 -10.03
C ASP A 109 21.84 -10.20 -8.71
N TRP A 110 21.16 -10.70 -7.68
CA TRP A 110 21.07 -10.00 -6.40
C TRP A 110 22.46 -9.80 -5.77
N PRO A 111 22.81 -8.57 -5.33
CA PRO A 111 24.06 -8.29 -4.64
C PRO A 111 24.15 -9.01 -3.29
N THR A 112 25.37 -9.10 -2.75
CA THR A 112 25.56 -9.70 -1.43
C THR A 112 24.93 -8.85 -0.33
N VAL A 113 24.52 -9.46 0.79
CA VAL A 113 23.99 -8.74 1.98
C VAL A 113 24.98 -7.66 2.43
N ALA A 114 26.27 -7.98 2.48
CA ALA A 114 27.32 -7.04 2.87
C ALA A 114 27.46 -5.85 1.90
N GLU A 115 27.27 -6.08 0.60
CA GLU A 115 27.29 -5.03 -0.42
C GLU A 115 26.08 -4.10 -0.31
N VAL A 116 24.88 -4.64 -0.10
CA VAL A 116 23.68 -3.83 0.14
C VAL A 116 23.80 -3.05 1.45
N ALA A 117 24.30 -3.67 2.53
CA ALA A 117 24.58 -2.97 3.78
C ALA A 117 25.61 -1.83 3.61
N ALA A 118 26.66 -2.05 2.82
CA ALA A 118 27.64 -1.00 2.49
C ALA A 118 27.00 0.13 1.68
N TYR A 119 26.09 -0.19 0.75
CA TYR A 119 25.31 0.81 0.01
C TYR A 119 24.40 1.62 0.94
N ARG A 120 23.62 0.96 1.81
CA ARG A 120 22.78 1.61 2.83
C ARG A 120 23.57 2.57 3.71
N ASN A 121 24.76 2.17 4.17
CA ASN A 121 25.64 3.06 4.94
C ASN A 121 26.04 4.33 4.18
N LYS A 122 26.32 4.22 2.87
CA LYS A 122 26.59 5.39 2.02
C LYS A 122 25.35 6.27 1.87
N VAL A 123 24.18 5.68 1.64
CA VAL A 123 22.90 6.40 1.60
C VAL A 123 22.66 7.14 2.91
N ARG A 124 22.84 6.48 4.06
CA ARG A 124 22.72 7.10 5.39
C ARG A 124 23.57 8.35 5.52
N ALA A 125 24.84 8.28 5.10
CA ALA A 125 25.74 9.43 5.11
C ALA A 125 25.31 10.56 4.17
N VAL A 126 24.76 10.23 2.99
CA VAL A 126 24.25 11.22 2.04
C VAL A 126 23.00 11.92 2.58
N VAL A 127 22.01 11.17 3.09
CA VAL A 127 20.78 11.73 3.66
C VAL A 127 21.09 12.57 4.90
N ASP A 128 21.94 12.09 5.81
CA ASP A 128 22.42 12.87 6.97
C ASP A 128 23.01 14.21 6.51
N ARG A 129 23.92 14.19 5.52
CA ARG A 129 24.53 15.40 4.97
C ARG A 129 23.50 16.35 4.35
N VAL A 130 22.55 15.84 3.56
CA VAL A 130 21.45 16.64 2.99
C VAL A 130 20.66 17.33 4.10
N ILE A 131 20.29 16.58 5.15
CA ILE A 131 19.57 17.15 6.28
C ILE A 131 20.44 18.16 7.03
N ARG A 132 21.77 17.98 7.14
CA ARG A 132 22.65 18.91 7.87
C ARG A 132 22.98 20.19 7.12
N GLU A 133 23.23 20.09 5.82
CA GLU A 133 23.94 21.14 5.09
C GLU A 133 23.02 21.93 4.14
N THR A 134 21.92 21.35 3.70
CA THR A 134 21.04 22.02 2.74
C THR A 134 20.20 23.10 3.45
N PRO A 135 20.19 24.35 2.94
CA PRO A 135 19.31 25.40 3.45
C PRO A 135 17.83 25.09 3.12
N PHE A 136 16.94 25.30 4.09
CA PHE A 136 15.49 25.25 3.91
C PHE A 136 14.81 26.30 4.80
N THR A 137 13.56 26.62 4.47
CA THR A 137 12.73 27.55 5.25
C THR A 137 11.55 26.81 5.87
N LEU A 138 10.98 27.40 6.93
CA LEU A 138 9.77 26.87 7.56
C LEU A 138 8.55 27.70 7.16
N PRO A 139 7.37 27.07 6.94
CA PRO A 139 7.14 25.62 6.97
C PRO A 139 7.71 24.88 5.74
N ILE A 140 8.11 23.61 5.91
CA ILE A 140 8.38 22.69 4.79
C ILE A 140 7.03 22.23 4.26
N GLY A 141 6.67 22.64 3.05
CA GLY A 141 5.38 22.33 2.42
C GLY A 141 5.50 21.44 1.19
N TRP A 142 4.35 21.09 0.60
CA TRP A 142 4.20 20.20 -0.57
C TRP A 142 5.15 20.49 -1.74
N LYS A 143 5.47 21.76 -2.00
CA LYS A 143 6.31 22.19 -3.12
C LYS A 143 7.79 22.37 -2.75
N ASP A 144 8.15 22.19 -1.48
CA ASP A 144 9.50 22.35 -1.00
C ASP A 144 10.32 21.07 -1.31
N PRO A 145 11.53 21.18 -1.90
CA PRO A 145 12.40 20.03 -2.12
C PRO A 145 12.63 19.17 -0.87
N PHE A 146 12.67 19.78 0.33
CA PHE A 146 12.85 19.06 1.60
C PHE A 146 11.69 18.11 1.93
N TRP A 147 10.54 18.24 1.26
CA TRP A 147 9.47 17.25 1.32
C TRP A 147 9.95 15.85 0.95
N ALA A 148 10.90 15.75 0.00
CA ALA A 148 11.51 14.49 -0.42
C ALA A 148 12.24 13.74 0.72
N VAL A 149 12.81 14.49 1.68
CA VAL A 149 13.46 13.91 2.86
C VAL A 149 12.42 13.21 3.72
N VAL A 150 11.34 13.91 4.07
CA VAL A 150 10.29 13.35 4.92
C VAL A 150 9.57 12.21 4.20
N MET A 151 9.32 12.35 2.89
CA MET A 151 8.79 11.31 2.03
C MET A 151 9.63 10.03 2.08
N GLY A 152 10.96 10.14 1.99
CA GLY A 152 11.85 8.97 2.10
C GLY A 152 11.75 8.30 3.47
N ILE A 153 11.64 9.08 4.55
CA ILE A 153 11.50 8.54 5.91
C ILE A 153 10.17 7.81 6.07
N GLU A 154 9.06 8.40 5.64
CA GLU A 154 7.73 7.78 5.73
C GLU A 154 7.60 6.56 4.81
N HIS A 155 8.23 6.59 3.63
CA HIS A 155 8.32 5.43 2.74
C HIS A 155 9.06 4.26 3.41
N GLU A 156 10.16 4.51 4.11
CA GLU A 156 10.86 3.46 4.87
C GLU A 156 10.01 2.91 6.02
N ARG A 157 9.09 3.70 6.61
CA ARG A 157 8.13 3.21 7.62
C ARG A 157 7.07 2.29 7.01
N ILE A 158 6.57 2.59 5.82
CA ILE A 158 5.70 1.67 5.06
C ILE A 158 6.39 0.32 4.83
N HIS A 159 7.67 0.38 4.47
CA HIS A 159 8.46 -0.83 4.25
C HIS A 159 8.84 -1.55 5.54
N LEU A 160 8.95 -0.85 6.68
CA LEU A 160 9.14 -1.48 7.98
C LEU A 160 7.97 -2.43 8.27
N GLU A 161 6.73 -1.98 8.07
CA GLU A 161 5.54 -2.82 8.23
C GLU A 161 5.45 -3.90 7.14
N THR A 162 5.67 -3.55 5.87
CA THR A 162 5.60 -4.53 4.78
C THR A 162 6.61 -5.67 4.97
N SER A 163 7.86 -5.35 5.34
CA SER A 163 8.90 -6.34 5.57
C SER A 163 8.63 -7.22 6.80
N SER A 164 7.99 -6.71 7.86
CA SER A 164 7.64 -7.53 9.02
C SER A 164 6.59 -8.60 8.69
N VAL A 165 5.63 -8.28 7.82
CA VAL A 165 4.66 -9.25 7.30
C VAL A 165 5.36 -10.33 6.48
N LEU A 166 6.32 -9.96 5.63
CA LEU A 166 7.10 -10.91 4.84
C LEU A 166 7.97 -11.81 5.72
N MET A 167 8.55 -11.28 6.80
CA MET A 167 9.29 -12.08 7.79
C MET A 167 8.39 -13.08 8.50
N ARG A 168 7.17 -12.68 8.84
CA ARG A 168 6.16 -13.59 9.41
C ARG A 168 5.77 -14.71 8.43
N GLN A 169 5.61 -14.38 7.15
CA GLN A 169 5.32 -15.34 6.08
C GLN A 169 6.51 -16.23 5.72
N HIS A 170 7.73 -15.85 6.15
CA HIS A 170 8.92 -16.63 5.86
C HIS A 170 8.94 -17.93 6.67
N ALA A 171 9.69 -18.93 6.18
CA ALA A 171 9.82 -20.20 6.88
C ALA A 171 10.50 -19.97 8.23
N LEU A 172 9.99 -20.63 9.27
CA LEU A 172 10.40 -20.38 10.66
C LEU A 172 11.92 -20.54 10.90
N HIS A 173 12.60 -21.43 10.17
CA HIS A 173 14.05 -21.63 10.30
C HIS A 173 14.91 -20.50 9.71
N TYR A 174 14.32 -19.61 8.90
CA TYR A 174 14.98 -18.43 8.34
C TYR A 174 14.83 -17.18 9.22
N VAL A 175 14.04 -17.26 10.29
CA VAL A 175 13.88 -16.18 11.27
C VAL A 175 14.28 -16.65 12.67
N LYS A 176 14.60 -15.70 13.55
CA LYS A 176 14.94 -15.94 14.96
C LYS A 176 14.39 -14.83 15.85
N PRO A 177 14.02 -15.14 17.11
CA PRO A 177 13.64 -14.11 18.08
C PRO A 177 14.73 -13.05 18.27
N HIS A 178 14.32 -11.81 18.50
CA HIS A 178 15.24 -10.69 18.69
C HIS A 178 14.81 -9.82 19.89
N PRO A 179 15.73 -9.36 20.76
CA PRO A 179 15.37 -8.57 21.95
C PRO A 179 14.65 -7.25 21.65
N ALA A 180 14.86 -6.66 20.47
CA ALA A 180 14.16 -5.44 20.05
C ALA A 180 12.76 -5.67 19.47
N TRP A 181 12.38 -6.94 19.27
CA TRP A 181 11.15 -7.36 18.59
C TRP A 181 10.38 -8.39 19.44
N GLN A 182 10.14 -8.08 20.71
CA GLN A 182 9.44 -8.97 21.64
C GLN A 182 7.92 -8.87 21.47
N PRO A 183 7.20 -9.99 21.31
CA PRO A 183 5.75 -9.97 21.24
C PRO A 183 5.12 -9.74 22.63
N CYS A 184 3.82 -9.44 22.62
CA CYS A 184 3.01 -9.48 23.82
C CYS A 184 2.94 -10.92 24.36
N ALA A 185 3.13 -11.09 25.67
CA ALA A 185 3.03 -12.39 26.33
C ALA A 185 1.63 -12.66 26.90
N GLU A 186 0.78 -11.63 26.98
CA GLU A 186 -0.56 -11.75 27.53
C GLU A 186 -1.51 -12.35 26.49
N HIS A 187 -2.20 -13.41 26.86
CA HIS A 187 -3.25 -14.01 26.05
C HIS A 187 -4.20 -14.82 26.94
N GLY A 188 -5.41 -15.04 26.46
CA GLY A 188 -6.48 -15.68 27.21
C GLY A 188 -7.73 -15.92 26.38
N GLU A 189 -8.87 -16.07 27.06
CA GLU A 189 -10.18 -16.15 26.42
C GLU A 189 -10.81 -14.77 26.32
N PRO A 190 -11.30 -14.36 25.14
CA PRO A 190 -11.94 -13.06 25.01
C PRO A 190 -13.34 -13.06 25.60
N PRO A 191 -13.85 -11.90 26.01
CA PRO A 191 -15.27 -11.74 26.27
C PRO A 191 -16.07 -11.96 24.98
N ALA A 192 -17.34 -12.36 25.11
CA ALA A 192 -18.25 -12.37 23.98
C ALA A 192 -18.37 -10.96 23.37
N ASN A 193 -18.20 -10.85 22.06
CA ASN A 193 -18.25 -9.56 21.38
C ASN A 193 -19.70 -9.05 21.37
N THR A 194 -19.87 -7.78 21.74
CA THR A 194 -21.17 -7.11 21.83
C THR A 194 -21.23 -5.96 20.84
N LEU A 195 -22.43 -5.48 20.53
CA LEU A 195 -22.62 -4.34 19.64
C LEU A 195 -22.72 -3.05 20.46
N VAL A 196 -22.15 -1.96 19.92
CA VAL A 196 -22.21 -0.60 20.45
C VAL A 196 -22.96 0.25 19.44
N ASP A 197 -23.94 1.03 19.92
CA ASP A 197 -24.71 1.95 19.07
C ASP A 197 -23.87 3.18 18.70
N ILE A 198 -23.73 3.42 17.41
CA ILE A 198 -22.99 4.56 16.86
C ILE A 198 -24.01 5.52 16.26
N PRO A 199 -24.17 6.74 16.81
CA PRO A 199 -25.17 7.67 16.32
C PRO A 199 -24.83 8.17 14.93
N ALA A 200 -25.85 8.47 14.12
CA ALA A 200 -25.68 9.12 12.83
C ALA A 200 -24.84 10.40 12.96
N GLY A 201 -24.10 10.76 11.92
CA GLY A 201 -23.23 11.93 11.93
C GLY A 201 -22.73 12.31 10.55
N VAL A 202 -21.95 13.39 10.51
CA VAL A 202 -21.27 13.85 9.30
C VAL A 202 -19.79 13.65 9.50
N VAL A 203 -19.13 13.00 8.55
CA VAL A 203 -17.67 12.92 8.49
C VAL A 203 -17.13 13.92 7.47
N GLN A 204 -16.00 14.52 7.80
CA GLN A 204 -15.26 15.43 6.94
C GLN A 204 -13.82 14.94 6.88
N LEU A 205 -13.41 14.50 5.69
CA LEU A 205 -12.09 13.98 5.41
C LEU A 205 -11.38 14.87 4.41
N GLY A 206 -10.07 14.66 4.31
CA GLY A 206 -9.21 15.41 3.42
C GLY A 206 -8.37 16.44 4.16
N ARG A 207 -7.18 16.67 3.61
CA ARG A 207 -6.17 17.57 4.15
C ARG A 207 -5.99 18.77 3.26
N SER A 208 -5.70 19.90 3.91
CA SER A 208 -5.32 21.12 3.20
C SER A 208 -3.81 21.12 2.91
N PHE A 209 -3.42 21.67 1.77
CA PHE A 209 -2.03 21.78 1.35
C PHE A 209 -1.19 22.75 2.21
N ASP A 210 -1.81 23.53 3.09
CA ASP A 210 -1.15 24.42 4.06
C ASP A 210 -0.92 23.77 5.43
N GLU A 211 -1.40 22.54 5.64
CA GLU A 211 -1.16 21.82 6.89
C GLU A 211 0.33 21.53 7.10
N PRO A 212 0.90 21.89 8.26
CA PRO A 212 2.32 21.76 8.51
C PRO A 212 2.68 20.34 9.01
N ILE A 213 2.19 19.30 8.35
CA ILE A 213 2.49 17.89 8.68
C ILE A 213 2.59 17.11 7.36
N TYR A 214 3.48 16.12 7.30
CA TYR A 214 3.58 15.26 6.13
C TYR A 214 2.30 14.45 5.87
N GLY A 215 1.95 14.26 4.59
CA GLY A 215 0.86 13.38 4.13
C GLY A 215 1.12 12.86 2.73
N TRP A 216 0.55 11.71 2.41
CA TRP A 216 0.50 11.21 1.03
C TRP A 216 -0.53 11.99 0.21
N ASP A 217 -0.34 12.02 -1.11
CA ASP A 217 -1.23 12.71 -2.07
C ASP A 217 -2.70 12.35 -1.90
N ASN A 218 -3.00 11.09 -1.63
CA ASN A 218 -4.35 10.59 -1.43
C ASN A 218 -5.07 11.16 -0.19
N GLU A 219 -4.35 11.79 0.74
CA GLU A 219 -4.93 12.42 1.93
C GLU A 219 -5.42 13.84 1.64
N TYR A 220 -4.96 14.49 0.56
CA TYR A 220 -5.29 15.88 0.24
C TYR A 220 -6.59 15.99 -0.57
N GLY A 221 -7.18 17.17 -0.48
CA GLY A 221 -8.50 17.46 -1.05
C GLY A 221 -9.56 17.49 0.03
N SER A 222 -10.80 17.28 -0.35
CA SER A 222 -11.94 17.30 0.57
C SER A 222 -12.93 16.19 0.25
N HIS A 223 -13.49 15.60 1.28
CA HIS A 223 -14.61 14.67 1.19
C HIS A 223 -15.56 14.90 2.35
N ARG A 224 -16.86 14.80 2.10
CA ARG A 224 -17.90 14.94 3.11
C ARG A 224 -18.98 13.91 2.86
N ALA A 225 -19.28 13.11 3.88
CA ALA A 225 -20.35 12.12 3.82
C ALA A 225 -21.25 12.19 5.05
N GLU A 226 -22.52 11.83 4.86
CA GLU A 226 -23.46 11.60 5.95
C GLU A 226 -23.49 10.11 6.25
N VAL A 227 -23.19 9.77 7.50
CA VAL A 227 -23.15 8.39 7.99
C VAL A 227 -24.40 8.14 8.82
N PRO A 228 -25.30 7.23 8.38
CA PRO A 228 -26.46 6.81 9.18
C PRO A 228 -26.05 6.19 10.51
N ALA A 229 -27.00 6.08 11.44
CA ALA A 229 -26.77 5.35 12.68
C ALA A 229 -26.52 3.87 12.35
N LEU A 230 -25.57 3.25 13.05
CA LEU A 230 -25.17 1.86 12.86
C LEU A 230 -24.80 1.25 14.20
N GLN A 231 -24.59 -0.06 14.24
CA GLN A 231 -23.97 -0.70 15.40
C GLN A 231 -22.60 -1.25 15.02
N ALA A 232 -21.60 -1.07 15.88
CA ALA A 232 -20.26 -1.62 15.66
C ALA A 232 -19.94 -2.69 16.69
N ALA A 233 -19.20 -3.73 16.29
CA ALA A 233 -18.64 -4.67 17.24
C ALA A 233 -17.76 -3.91 18.25
N ARG A 234 -17.89 -4.22 19.54
CA ARG A 234 -17.16 -3.55 20.63
C ARG A 234 -15.66 -3.75 20.52
N HIS A 235 -15.26 -4.98 20.24
CA HIS A 235 -13.87 -5.37 20.03
C HIS A 235 -13.66 -5.70 18.54
N LEU A 236 -12.40 -5.63 18.09
CA LEU A 236 -12.00 -6.28 16.84
C LEU A 236 -12.37 -7.77 16.88
N VAL A 237 -12.61 -8.37 15.73
CA VAL A 237 -12.91 -9.80 15.66
C VAL A 237 -11.71 -10.58 16.18
N THR A 238 -11.92 -11.38 17.21
CA THR A 238 -10.85 -12.14 17.85
C THR A 238 -10.59 -13.46 17.12
N ASN A 239 -9.44 -14.06 17.37
CA ASN A 239 -9.17 -15.43 16.92
C ASN A 239 -10.25 -16.42 17.41
N ARG A 240 -10.76 -16.27 18.64
CA ARG A 240 -11.85 -17.10 19.19
C ARG A 240 -13.14 -16.92 18.41
N GLU A 241 -13.49 -15.69 18.07
CA GLU A 241 -14.71 -15.39 17.33
C GLU A 241 -14.61 -15.92 15.89
N TYR A 242 -13.46 -15.73 15.25
CA TYR A 242 -13.19 -16.25 13.92
C TYR A 242 -13.15 -17.78 13.85
N LEU A 243 -12.77 -18.45 14.94
CA LEU A 243 -12.85 -19.92 15.03
C LEU A 243 -14.27 -20.42 14.73
N GLY A 244 -15.31 -19.70 15.14
CA GLY A 244 -16.70 -20.08 14.84
C GLY A 244 -16.98 -20.16 13.33
N PHE A 245 -16.40 -19.25 12.53
CA PHE A 245 -16.49 -19.29 11.08
C PHE A 245 -15.74 -20.49 10.49
N VAL A 246 -14.54 -20.78 11.02
CA VAL A 246 -13.73 -21.94 10.60
C VAL A 246 -14.46 -23.26 10.90
N GLU A 247 -14.95 -23.43 12.13
CA GLU A 247 -15.66 -24.64 12.59
C GLU A 247 -17.02 -24.84 11.91
N ALA A 248 -17.68 -23.76 11.51
CA ALA A 248 -18.90 -23.81 10.70
C ALA A 248 -18.64 -24.17 9.21
N GLY A 249 -17.39 -24.44 8.83
CA GLY A 249 -17.02 -24.78 7.46
C GLY A 249 -16.93 -23.58 6.53
N GLY A 250 -16.68 -22.37 7.03
CA GLY A 250 -16.64 -21.14 6.25
C GLY A 250 -15.67 -21.15 5.06
N TYR A 251 -14.54 -21.85 5.17
CA TYR A 251 -13.61 -22.05 4.03
C TYR A 251 -14.10 -23.12 3.05
N ALA A 252 -14.94 -24.07 3.47
CA ALA A 252 -15.52 -25.10 2.61
C ALA A 252 -16.83 -24.64 1.92
N ASP A 253 -17.51 -23.65 2.48
CA ASP A 253 -18.76 -23.11 1.96
C ASP A 253 -18.48 -22.03 0.90
N ASP A 254 -18.64 -22.34 -0.38
CA ASP A 254 -18.45 -21.36 -1.46
C ASP A 254 -19.48 -20.22 -1.43
N SER A 255 -20.65 -20.38 -0.77
CA SER A 255 -21.74 -19.40 -0.80
C SER A 255 -21.48 -18.12 0.00
N VAL A 256 -20.50 -18.13 0.90
CA VAL A 256 -20.11 -16.96 1.70
C VAL A 256 -18.96 -16.17 1.06
N TRP A 257 -18.45 -16.62 -0.08
CA TRP A 257 -17.39 -15.93 -0.84
C TRP A 257 -17.99 -15.29 -2.09
N ASP A 258 -17.48 -14.12 -2.46
CA ASP A 258 -17.76 -13.56 -3.79
C ASP A 258 -16.78 -14.12 -4.83
N GLU A 259 -16.94 -13.72 -6.08
CA GLU A 259 -16.14 -14.22 -7.20
C GLU A 259 -14.63 -14.06 -6.96
N GLU A 260 -14.19 -12.87 -6.53
CA GLU A 260 -12.78 -12.61 -6.22
C GLU A 260 -12.29 -13.44 -5.04
N GLY A 261 -13.08 -13.52 -3.95
CA GLY A 261 -12.78 -14.35 -2.80
C GLY A 261 -12.65 -15.83 -3.16
N LEU A 262 -13.53 -16.35 -4.01
CA LEU A 262 -13.45 -17.72 -4.53
C LEU A 262 -12.21 -17.93 -5.40
N GLY A 263 -11.89 -16.95 -6.25
CA GLY A 263 -10.68 -16.96 -7.08
C GLY A 263 -9.42 -17.09 -6.22
N TRP A 264 -9.30 -16.22 -5.21
CA TRP A 264 -8.19 -16.28 -4.24
C TRP A 264 -8.18 -17.59 -3.46
N LYS A 265 -9.32 -18.03 -2.90
CA LYS A 265 -9.40 -19.25 -2.09
C LYS A 265 -8.94 -20.47 -2.88
N ARG A 266 -9.32 -20.57 -4.17
CA ARG A 266 -8.90 -21.65 -5.07
C ARG A 266 -7.41 -21.56 -5.42
N PHE A 267 -6.91 -20.35 -5.67
CA PHE A 267 -5.49 -20.12 -5.95
C PHE A 267 -4.60 -20.47 -4.75
N ALA A 268 -4.92 -19.91 -3.58
CA ALA A 268 -4.18 -20.09 -2.33
C ALA A 268 -4.43 -21.46 -1.68
N ARG A 269 -5.50 -22.17 -2.07
CA ARG A 269 -5.99 -23.40 -1.44
C ARG A 269 -6.21 -23.21 0.07
N ALA A 270 -6.81 -22.07 0.43
CA ALA A 270 -6.97 -21.68 1.82
C ALA A 270 -8.05 -22.53 2.52
N GLU A 271 -7.70 -23.09 3.67
CA GLU A 271 -8.60 -23.90 4.52
C GLU A 271 -8.82 -23.26 5.92
N HIS A 272 -7.97 -22.31 6.28
CA HIS A 272 -7.97 -21.56 7.54
C HIS A 272 -7.11 -20.28 7.36
N PRO A 273 -7.12 -19.33 8.31
CA PRO A 273 -6.26 -18.15 8.24
C PRO A 273 -4.78 -18.51 8.04
N THR A 274 -4.07 -17.73 7.24
CA THR A 274 -2.68 -18.02 6.84
C THR A 274 -1.71 -18.17 8.01
N PHE A 275 -1.93 -17.45 9.11
CA PHE A 275 -1.04 -17.47 10.27
C PHE A 275 -1.48 -18.44 11.38
N TRP A 276 -2.53 -19.22 11.14
CA TRP A 276 -2.92 -20.31 12.03
C TRP A 276 -2.15 -21.57 11.65
N VAL A 277 -1.45 -22.16 12.62
CA VAL A 277 -0.63 -23.35 12.41
C VAL A 277 -1.31 -24.54 13.08
N PRO A 278 -1.72 -25.58 12.33
CA PRO A 278 -2.33 -26.76 12.91
C PRO A 278 -1.28 -27.56 13.72
N GLY A 279 -1.65 -28.00 14.92
CA GLY A 279 -0.81 -28.79 15.81
C GLY A 279 -1.58 -29.91 16.51
N ALA A 280 -0.84 -30.85 17.13
CA ALA A 280 -1.43 -32.02 17.77
C ALA A 280 -2.39 -31.68 18.94
N ALA A 281 -2.20 -30.53 19.60
CA ALA A 281 -3.01 -30.04 20.71
C ALA A 281 -4.03 -28.96 20.28
N GLY A 282 -4.26 -28.79 18.98
CA GLY A 282 -5.08 -27.71 18.41
C GLY A 282 -4.22 -26.69 17.66
N TRP A 283 -4.75 -25.47 17.53
CA TRP A 283 -4.11 -24.39 16.80
C TRP A 283 -2.93 -23.77 17.57
N LYS A 284 -1.95 -23.28 16.81
CA LYS A 284 -0.91 -22.34 17.24
C LYS A 284 -1.04 -21.07 16.40
N LEU A 285 -0.43 -19.99 16.88
CA LEU A 285 -0.35 -18.73 16.14
C LEU A 285 1.08 -18.49 15.65
N ARG A 286 1.23 -18.24 14.35
CA ARG A 286 2.48 -17.77 13.73
C ARG A 286 2.64 -16.27 14.04
N LEU A 287 3.67 -15.92 14.79
CA LEU A 287 4.15 -14.55 14.97
C LEU A 287 5.32 -14.26 14.01
N MET A 288 5.86 -13.04 14.03
CA MET A 288 6.94 -12.63 13.12
C MET A 288 8.14 -13.57 13.16
N THR A 289 8.58 -13.98 14.34
CA THR A 289 9.83 -14.75 14.52
C THR A 289 9.62 -16.12 15.16
N GLU A 290 8.41 -16.45 15.59
CA GLU A 290 8.13 -17.68 16.35
C GLU A 290 6.71 -18.21 16.14
N GLU A 291 6.42 -19.38 16.71
CA GLU A 291 5.08 -19.94 16.85
C GLU A 291 4.76 -20.07 18.33
N VAL A 292 3.62 -19.53 18.75
CA VAL A 292 3.16 -19.54 20.14
C VAL A 292 1.88 -20.35 20.28
N PRO A 293 1.50 -20.77 21.51
CA PRO A 293 0.14 -21.23 21.78
C PRO A 293 -0.89 -20.23 21.26
N MET A 294 -2.05 -20.72 20.82
CA MET A 294 -3.06 -19.85 20.22
C MET A 294 -3.50 -18.72 21.17
N CYS A 295 -3.40 -17.48 20.70
CA CYS A 295 -3.83 -16.29 21.42
C CYS A 295 -5.29 -15.97 21.04
N TRP A 296 -6.23 -16.62 21.73
CA TRP A 296 -7.66 -16.60 21.37
C TRP A 296 -8.32 -15.23 21.50
N ASP A 297 -7.84 -14.38 22.40
CA ASP A 297 -8.32 -13.03 22.67
C ASP A 297 -7.59 -11.92 21.88
N TRP A 298 -6.64 -12.28 21.02
CA TRP A 298 -6.01 -11.35 20.09
C TRP A 298 -6.90 -11.16 18.85
N PRO A 299 -6.79 -10.02 18.14
CA PRO A 299 -7.47 -9.85 16.87
C PRO A 299 -7.04 -10.93 15.88
N VAL A 300 -7.99 -11.43 15.09
CA VAL A 300 -7.67 -12.29 13.95
C VAL A 300 -7.00 -11.45 12.87
N GLU A 301 -5.92 -11.96 12.28
CA GLU A 301 -5.23 -11.32 11.16
C GLU A 301 -5.50 -12.10 9.87
N VAL A 302 -6.22 -11.49 8.95
CA VAL A 302 -6.75 -12.09 7.71
C VAL A 302 -6.72 -11.06 6.58
N ASN A 303 -6.81 -11.50 5.33
CA ASN A 303 -6.98 -10.57 4.22
C ASN A 303 -8.43 -10.05 4.12
N CYS A 304 -8.67 -9.08 3.23
CA CYS A 304 -10.00 -8.46 3.06
C CYS A 304 -11.06 -9.46 2.58
N LEU A 305 -10.67 -10.41 1.72
CA LEU A 305 -11.58 -11.41 1.15
C LEU A 305 -12.10 -12.38 2.22
N GLU A 306 -11.22 -12.83 3.11
CA GLU A 306 -11.54 -13.62 4.31
C GLU A 306 -12.45 -12.84 5.27
N ALA A 307 -12.12 -11.58 5.56
CA ALA A 307 -12.92 -10.71 6.43
C ALA A 307 -14.35 -10.51 5.90
N ARG A 308 -14.50 -10.30 4.58
CA ARG A 308 -15.81 -10.20 3.91
C ARG A 308 -16.58 -11.52 3.97
N ALA A 309 -15.90 -12.66 3.77
CA ALA A 309 -16.52 -13.98 3.87
C ALA A 309 -17.05 -14.26 5.28
N PHE A 310 -16.28 -13.91 6.31
CA PHE A 310 -16.73 -13.96 7.69
C PHE A 310 -17.99 -13.11 7.91
N CYS A 311 -18.01 -11.86 7.41
CA CYS A 311 -19.16 -10.99 7.58
C CYS A 311 -20.43 -11.56 6.92
N ARG A 312 -20.32 -12.13 5.70
CA ARG A 312 -21.44 -12.79 5.02
C ARG A 312 -21.95 -14.01 5.78
N TRP A 313 -21.03 -14.83 6.29
CA TRP A 313 -21.40 -15.94 7.18
C TRP A 313 -22.13 -15.43 8.42
N LYS A 314 -21.59 -14.43 9.11
CA LYS A 314 -22.18 -13.89 10.32
C LYS A 314 -23.55 -13.24 10.07
N ALA A 315 -23.72 -12.57 8.94
CA ALA A 315 -25.02 -12.04 8.50
C ALA A 315 -26.05 -13.18 8.34
N ARG A 316 -25.66 -14.30 7.73
CA ARG A 316 -26.52 -15.48 7.60
C ARG A 316 -26.91 -16.07 8.95
N GLU A 317 -25.94 -16.26 9.85
CA GLU A 317 -26.17 -16.88 11.17
C GLU A 317 -27.04 -16.00 12.08
N THR A 318 -26.86 -14.68 12.02
CA THR A 318 -27.57 -13.73 12.90
C THR A 318 -28.87 -13.20 12.31
N GLY A 319 -29.05 -13.29 10.99
CA GLY A 319 -30.13 -12.61 10.27
C GLY A 319 -30.00 -11.08 10.24
N GLN A 320 -28.85 -10.53 10.65
CA GLN A 320 -28.56 -9.10 10.66
C GLN A 320 -27.69 -8.71 9.45
N PRO A 321 -27.75 -7.45 8.99
CA PRO A 321 -26.92 -6.97 7.88
C PRO A 321 -25.47 -6.71 8.33
N VAL A 322 -24.72 -7.78 8.57
CA VAL A 322 -23.32 -7.73 9.01
C VAL A 322 -22.40 -7.51 7.82
N ARG A 323 -21.54 -6.48 7.89
CA ARG A 323 -20.52 -6.17 6.87
C ARG A 323 -19.30 -5.48 7.47
N LEU A 324 -18.27 -5.28 6.65
CA LEU A 324 -17.17 -4.39 7.01
C LEU A 324 -17.64 -2.93 6.94
N PRO A 325 -17.03 -2.01 7.71
CA PRO A 325 -17.33 -0.60 7.62
C PRO A 325 -16.82 -0.02 6.28
N THR A 326 -17.43 1.07 5.81
CA THR A 326 -16.79 1.96 4.84
C THR A 326 -15.71 2.82 5.52
N GLU A 327 -14.87 3.50 4.73
CA GLU A 327 -13.94 4.52 5.26
C GLU A 327 -14.69 5.56 6.09
N ASP A 328 -15.83 6.04 5.61
CA ASP A 328 -16.67 7.03 6.30
C ASP A 328 -17.21 6.50 7.63
N GLU A 329 -17.70 5.27 7.66
CA GLU A 329 -18.19 4.63 8.88
C GLU A 329 -17.07 4.40 9.89
N TRP A 330 -15.87 4.02 9.45
CA TRP A 330 -14.71 3.91 10.34
C TRP A 330 -14.35 5.26 10.96
N ASN A 331 -14.31 6.35 10.17
CA ASN A 331 -14.05 7.70 10.70
C ASN A 331 -15.16 8.13 11.67
N ARG A 332 -16.41 7.71 11.42
CA ARG A 332 -17.50 7.91 12.37
C ARG A 332 -17.25 7.19 13.71
N LEU A 333 -16.67 5.99 13.71
CA LEU A 333 -16.24 5.29 14.93
C LEU A 333 -15.13 6.05 15.65
N TYR A 334 -14.15 6.56 14.90
CA TYR A 334 -13.05 7.37 15.43
C TYR A 334 -13.59 8.62 16.16
N ASP A 335 -14.50 9.36 15.52
CA ASP A 335 -15.15 10.54 16.09
C ASP A 335 -15.99 10.19 17.33
N HIS A 336 -16.75 9.09 17.28
CA HIS A 336 -17.56 8.63 18.40
C HIS A 336 -16.71 8.27 19.62
N ALA A 337 -15.53 7.67 19.39
CA ALA A 337 -14.59 7.32 20.43
C ALA A 337 -13.86 8.53 21.04
N GLY A 338 -13.98 9.72 20.43
CA GLY A 338 -13.34 10.95 20.90
C GLY A 338 -11.81 10.89 20.81
N LEU A 339 -11.30 10.24 19.77
CA LEU A 339 -9.86 10.05 19.56
C LEU A 339 -9.18 11.29 18.95
N ALA A 340 -7.87 11.34 19.13
CA ALA A 340 -6.97 12.29 18.50
C ALA A 340 -5.65 11.58 18.15
N ASP A 341 -4.85 12.19 17.28
CA ASP A 341 -3.51 11.69 16.94
C ASP A 341 -2.63 11.52 18.19
N VAL A 342 -1.70 10.57 18.12
CA VAL A 342 -0.80 10.23 19.25
C VAL A 342 0.07 11.44 19.62
N PRO A 343 0.14 11.83 20.90
CA PRO A 343 0.99 12.94 21.35
C PRO A 343 2.49 12.63 21.16
N HIS A 344 3.29 13.69 20.99
CA HIS A 344 4.74 13.59 20.77
C HIS A 344 5.53 13.11 22.00
N ASP A 345 5.04 13.38 23.21
CA ASP A 345 5.75 13.23 24.47
C ASP A 345 5.25 12.06 25.35
N ALA A 346 4.33 11.25 24.82
CA ALA A 346 3.79 10.10 25.54
C ALA A 346 3.63 8.86 24.62
N PRO A 347 3.66 7.65 25.20
CA PRO A 347 3.29 6.45 24.47
C PRO A 347 1.83 6.53 24.01
N ALA A 348 1.53 5.91 22.88
CA ALA A 348 0.19 5.77 22.35
C ALA A 348 -0.69 5.04 23.38
N LYS A 349 -1.92 5.53 23.55
CA LYS A 349 -2.98 4.83 24.30
C LYS A 349 -3.63 3.73 23.44
N ALA A 350 -2.84 3.12 22.57
CA ALA A 350 -3.17 2.08 21.62
C ALA A 350 -1.89 1.28 21.32
N ASN A 351 -2.02 0.07 20.79
CA ASN A 351 -0.87 -0.69 20.32
C ASN A 351 -0.43 -0.15 18.95
N LEU A 352 0.44 0.88 18.95
CA LEU A 352 0.97 1.59 17.77
C LEU A 352 2.46 1.92 18.01
N HIS A 353 3.18 2.31 16.96
CA HIS A 353 4.54 2.84 17.01
C HIS A 353 5.60 1.94 17.65
N LEU A 354 5.32 0.65 17.89
CA LEU A 354 6.16 -0.22 18.70
C LEU A 354 6.37 0.30 20.14
N ASP A 355 5.41 1.07 20.67
CA ASP A 355 5.49 1.62 22.03
C ASP A 355 5.32 0.53 23.10
N HIS A 356 4.65 -0.57 22.76
CA HIS A 356 4.29 -1.64 23.70
C HIS A 356 4.92 -2.97 23.29
N TRP A 357 4.56 -3.50 22.11
CA TRP A 357 4.99 -4.83 21.66
C TRP A 357 5.26 -4.88 20.16
N ALA A 358 6.02 -5.90 19.75
CA ALA A 358 6.23 -6.26 18.35
C ALA A 358 5.23 -7.35 17.88
N SER A 359 3.97 -7.20 18.27
CA SER A 359 2.85 -8.07 17.88
C SER A 359 1.53 -7.42 18.24
N SER A 360 0.43 -8.03 17.80
CA SER A 360 -0.89 -7.81 18.38
C SER A 360 -0.91 -8.16 19.88
N CYS A 361 -1.98 -7.75 20.57
CA CYS A 361 -2.23 -8.00 21.98
C CYS A 361 -3.74 -8.28 22.22
N PRO A 362 -4.16 -8.68 23.44
CA PRO A 362 -5.56 -8.90 23.75
C PRO A 362 -6.42 -7.68 23.42
N VAL A 363 -7.59 -7.91 22.79
CA VAL A 363 -8.49 -6.84 22.32
C VAL A 363 -9.13 -6.02 23.45
N THR A 364 -8.88 -6.37 24.70
CA THR A 364 -9.46 -5.74 25.90
C THR A 364 -8.53 -4.72 26.55
N LEU A 365 -7.32 -4.51 26.03
CA LEU A 365 -6.32 -3.65 26.66
C LEU A 365 -6.54 -2.15 26.39
N PHE A 366 -6.88 -1.76 25.17
CA PHE A 366 -6.99 -0.33 24.79
C PHE A 366 -8.43 0.08 24.55
N GLN A 367 -9.04 0.63 25.60
CA GLN A 367 -10.41 1.16 25.56
C GLN A 367 -10.46 2.58 24.97
N HIS A 368 -11.29 2.77 23.94
CA HIS A 368 -11.57 4.03 23.25
C HIS A 368 -13.08 4.35 23.35
N GLY A 369 -13.49 4.93 24.48
CA GLY A 369 -14.90 5.13 24.81
C GLY A 369 -15.58 3.79 25.12
N GLU A 370 -16.64 3.45 24.39
CA GLU A 370 -17.31 2.15 24.50
C GLU A 370 -16.68 1.06 23.63
N LEU A 371 -15.85 1.46 22.66
CA LEU A 371 -15.12 0.57 21.75
C LEU A 371 -13.72 0.28 22.30
N PHE A 372 -13.05 -0.73 21.72
CA PHE A 372 -11.65 -1.06 21.98
C PHE A 372 -10.90 -1.15 20.66
N ASP A 373 -9.62 -0.77 20.61
CA ASP A 373 -8.77 -0.87 19.41
C ASP A 373 -9.42 -0.23 18.16
N VAL A 374 -10.03 0.95 18.30
CA VAL A 374 -10.44 1.75 17.13
C VAL A 374 -9.23 2.15 16.28
N VAL A 375 -8.09 2.38 16.93
CA VAL A 375 -6.76 2.53 16.31
C VAL A 375 -5.79 1.55 16.97
N GLY A 376 -4.75 1.15 16.24
CA GLY A 376 -3.72 0.22 16.70
C GLY A 376 -4.16 -1.23 16.76
N ASN A 377 -3.23 -2.05 17.25
CA ASN A 377 -3.28 -3.51 17.29
C ASN A 377 -3.15 -4.09 15.88
N VAL A 378 -4.16 -3.90 15.03
CA VAL A 378 -4.13 -4.27 13.61
C VAL A 378 -4.82 -3.19 12.78
N TRP A 379 -4.37 -3.04 11.54
CA TRP A 379 -5.14 -2.34 10.52
C TRP A 379 -6.55 -2.95 10.39
N GLN A 380 -7.55 -2.14 10.12
CA GLN A 380 -8.93 -2.57 9.91
C GLN A 380 -9.32 -2.46 8.44
N TRP A 381 -9.70 -3.59 7.82
CA TRP A 381 -10.24 -3.61 6.47
C TRP A 381 -11.58 -2.85 6.38
N CYS A 382 -11.69 -1.98 5.37
CA CYS A 382 -12.92 -1.32 4.97
C CYS A 382 -13.43 -1.87 3.63
N GLU A 383 -14.72 -1.73 3.33
CA GLU A 383 -15.30 -2.09 2.00
C GLU A 383 -14.99 -1.05 0.92
N THR A 384 -14.55 0.13 1.33
CA THR A 384 -14.29 1.25 0.43
C THR A 384 -13.03 0.98 -0.39
N PRO A 385 -13.12 0.93 -1.73
CA PRO A 385 -11.93 0.93 -2.58
C PRO A 385 -11.21 2.25 -2.41
N THR A 386 -9.91 2.31 -2.68
CA THR A 386 -9.20 3.60 -2.69
C THR A 386 -9.66 4.47 -3.86
N TYR A 387 -9.82 5.77 -3.59
CA TYR A 387 -10.36 6.75 -4.53
C TYR A 387 -9.79 8.15 -4.24
N PRO A 388 -9.69 9.02 -5.26
CA PRO A 388 -9.26 10.40 -5.06
C PRO A 388 -10.35 11.21 -4.35
N PHE A 389 -9.95 12.10 -3.44
CA PHE A 389 -10.86 13.13 -2.92
C PHE A 389 -11.08 14.25 -3.93
N ASP A 390 -12.11 15.07 -3.72
CA ASP A 390 -12.29 16.29 -4.50
C ASP A 390 -11.10 17.22 -4.27
N GLY A 391 -10.42 17.61 -5.35
CA GLY A 391 -9.19 18.40 -5.26
C GLY A 391 -7.92 17.60 -4.99
N PHE A 392 -7.96 16.27 -5.12
CA PHE A 392 -6.76 15.43 -5.19
C PHE A 392 -5.78 15.95 -6.26
N ASP A 393 -4.49 15.97 -5.93
CA ASP A 393 -3.41 16.31 -6.84
C ASP A 393 -2.22 15.38 -6.59
N VAL A 394 -1.61 14.89 -7.66
CA VAL A 394 -0.52 13.92 -7.60
C VAL A 394 0.76 14.60 -7.15
N HIS A 395 1.51 14.00 -6.23
CA HIS A 395 2.79 14.58 -5.84
C HIS A 395 3.84 14.43 -6.95
N PRO A 396 4.44 15.52 -7.47
CA PRO A 396 5.27 15.47 -8.69
C PRO A 396 6.56 14.66 -8.58
N ILE A 397 7.09 14.45 -7.36
CA ILE A 397 8.29 13.62 -7.16
C ILE A 397 7.97 12.13 -6.91
N TYR A 398 6.69 11.77 -6.73
CA TYR A 398 6.26 10.37 -6.51
C TYR A 398 4.86 10.16 -7.08
N ASP A 399 4.78 10.17 -8.40
CA ASP A 399 3.56 10.18 -9.19
C ASP A 399 2.87 8.81 -9.35
N ASP A 400 3.61 7.73 -9.07
CA ASP A 400 3.15 6.35 -9.13
C ASP A 400 2.83 5.72 -7.76
N PHE A 401 2.78 6.52 -6.68
CA PHE A 401 2.43 6.02 -5.34
C PHE A 401 0.95 5.63 -5.24
N THR A 402 0.05 6.60 -5.45
CA THR A 402 -1.40 6.40 -5.23
C THR A 402 -2.14 6.09 -6.52
N THR A 403 -1.86 6.80 -7.61
CA THR A 403 -2.67 6.75 -8.83
C THR A 403 -2.90 5.33 -9.37
N PRO A 404 -1.94 4.39 -9.33
CA PRO A 404 -2.17 3.03 -9.82
C PRO A 404 -3.11 2.20 -8.91
N THR A 405 -3.33 2.65 -7.67
CA THR A 405 -4.20 1.95 -6.71
C THR A 405 -5.68 2.27 -6.91
N PHE A 406 -6.01 3.34 -7.63
CA PHE A 406 -7.37 3.77 -7.95
C PHE A 406 -8.05 2.89 -9.01
N ASP A 407 -8.06 1.58 -8.76
CA ASP A 407 -8.38 0.53 -9.73
C ASP A 407 -9.48 -0.44 -9.27
N ASP A 408 -10.22 -0.08 -8.20
CA ASP A 408 -11.27 -0.87 -7.55
C ASP A 408 -10.85 -2.27 -7.04
N ARG A 409 -9.55 -2.57 -7.07
CA ARG A 409 -8.94 -3.82 -6.58
C ARG A 409 -8.18 -3.63 -5.27
N HIS A 410 -7.92 -2.38 -4.89
CA HIS A 410 -7.34 -2.02 -3.59
C HIS A 410 -8.43 -1.55 -2.63
N ALA A 411 -8.46 -2.15 -1.43
CA ALA A 411 -9.35 -1.72 -0.36
C ALA A 411 -8.61 -0.86 0.66
N ILE A 412 -9.27 0.18 1.15
CA ILE A 412 -8.75 1.03 2.21
C ILE A 412 -8.64 0.23 3.51
N ILE A 413 -7.53 0.45 4.23
CA ILE A 413 -7.33 0.04 5.61
C ILE A 413 -7.17 1.28 6.50
N LYS A 414 -7.71 1.21 7.72
CA LYS A 414 -7.67 2.34 8.68
C LYS A 414 -7.16 1.91 10.06
N GLY A 415 -6.58 2.88 10.77
CA GLY A 415 -6.27 2.78 12.20
C GLY A 415 -4.86 2.38 12.60
N GLY A 416 -4.02 1.91 11.68
CA GLY A 416 -2.66 1.43 11.99
C GLY A 416 -2.64 0.10 12.74
N SER A 417 -1.53 -0.63 12.62
CA SER A 417 -1.19 -1.82 13.39
C SER A 417 -0.14 -1.53 14.46
N TRP A 418 0.19 -2.52 15.28
CA TRP A 418 1.23 -2.42 16.32
C TRP A 418 2.59 -1.86 15.84
N ILE A 419 2.94 -2.05 14.57
CA ILE A 419 4.18 -1.54 13.98
C ILE A 419 4.03 -0.18 13.27
N SER A 420 2.82 0.19 12.88
CA SER A 420 2.54 1.42 12.15
C SER A 420 3.02 2.65 12.91
N ALA A 421 3.82 3.47 12.24
CA ALA A 421 4.44 4.64 12.81
C ALA A 421 4.52 5.78 11.80
N GLY A 422 4.65 7.01 12.30
CA GLY A 422 4.73 8.18 11.41
C GLY A 422 3.37 8.49 10.83
N ASN A 423 3.30 8.68 9.52
CA ASN A 423 2.04 8.93 8.83
C ASN A 423 1.02 7.79 9.06
N GLU A 424 1.46 6.53 9.01
CA GLU A 424 0.61 5.33 9.15
C GLU A 424 -0.27 5.30 10.40
N SER A 425 0.14 5.97 11.48
CA SER A 425 -0.62 5.99 12.74
C SER A 425 -1.60 7.15 12.86
N ARG A 426 -1.63 8.08 11.90
CA ARG A 426 -2.47 9.28 11.96
C ARG A 426 -3.89 9.00 11.49
N HIS A 427 -4.84 9.75 12.02
CA HIS A 427 -6.25 9.71 11.62
C HIS A 427 -6.45 9.89 10.10
N ALA A 428 -5.74 10.87 9.53
CA ALA A 428 -5.86 11.24 8.12
C ALA A 428 -5.24 10.21 7.15
N ALA A 429 -4.45 9.26 7.64
CA ALA A 429 -3.73 8.31 6.80
C ALA A 429 -4.68 7.45 5.98
N ARG A 430 -4.44 7.35 4.67
CA ARG A 430 -5.22 6.52 3.75
C ARG A 430 -4.28 5.54 3.07
N TYR A 431 -4.31 4.30 3.55
CA TYR A 431 -3.54 3.21 2.97
C TYR A 431 -4.48 2.23 2.29
N ALA A 432 -4.03 1.66 1.18
CA ALA A 432 -4.81 0.72 0.41
C ALA A 432 -3.94 -0.41 -0.11
N PHE A 433 -4.46 -1.63 -0.05
CA PHE A 433 -3.76 -2.84 -0.47
C PHE A 433 -4.68 -3.73 -1.29
N ARG A 434 -4.10 -4.54 -2.18
CA ARG A 434 -4.86 -5.60 -2.85
C ARG A 434 -5.55 -6.46 -1.80
N ARG A 435 -6.83 -6.74 -2.02
CA ARG A 435 -7.69 -7.43 -1.05
C ARG A 435 -7.20 -8.82 -0.63
N HIS A 436 -6.37 -9.47 -1.46
CA HIS A 436 -5.81 -10.79 -1.20
C HIS A 436 -4.45 -10.78 -0.48
N PHE A 437 -3.81 -9.62 -0.33
CA PHE A 437 -2.55 -9.54 0.40
C PHE A 437 -2.76 -9.52 1.91
N PHE A 438 -1.85 -10.20 2.61
CA PHE A 438 -1.75 -10.10 4.04
C PHE A 438 -0.98 -8.83 4.41
N GLN A 439 -1.48 -8.17 5.45
CA GLN A 439 -0.83 -7.10 6.20
C GLN A 439 -0.95 -7.47 7.69
N HIS A 440 -0.46 -6.64 8.60
CA HIS A 440 -0.88 -6.70 10.01
C HIS A 440 -2.31 -6.16 10.16
N ALA A 441 -3.25 -6.83 9.50
CA ALA A 441 -4.61 -6.39 9.31
C ALA A 441 -5.61 -7.45 9.77
N GLY A 442 -6.60 -7.00 10.51
CA GLY A 442 -7.80 -7.73 10.87
C GLY A 442 -9.02 -6.90 10.48
N PHE A 443 -10.09 -7.01 11.25
CA PHE A 443 -11.29 -6.24 10.96
C PHE A 443 -12.20 -6.08 12.17
N ARG A 444 -13.06 -5.07 12.07
CA ARG A 444 -14.26 -4.90 12.87
C ARG A 444 -15.45 -5.01 11.93
N TYR A 445 -16.47 -5.75 12.32
CA TYR A 445 -17.73 -5.74 11.58
C TYR A 445 -18.68 -4.69 12.19
N ILE A 446 -19.59 -4.22 11.36
CA ILE A 446 -20.73 -3.40 11.75
C ILE A 446 -22.05 -4.10 11.38
N VAL A 447 -23.14 -3.61 11.94
CA VAL A 447 -24.51 -3.96 11.57
C VAL A 447 -25.20 -2.68 11.09
N SER A 448 -25.57 -2.65 9.81
CA SER A 448 -26.19 -1.48 9.18
C SER A 448 -27.05 -1.90 8.00
N ASP A 449 -28.32 -1.47 7.98
CA ASP A 449 -29.20 -1.62 6.82
C ASP A 449 -28.83 -0.65 5.67
N ALA A 450 -27.97 0.35 5.95
CA ALA A 450 -27.51 1.27 4.92
C ALA A 450 -26.54 0.54 3.98
N PRO A 451 -26.75 0.62 2.64
CA PRO A 451 -25.83 0.04 1.69
C PRO A 451 -24.47 0.74 1.80
N ALA A 452 -23.38 0.00 1.60
CA ALA A 452 -22.07 0.59 1.45
C ALA A 452 -22.07 1.47 0.19
N LEU A 453 -21.90 2.78 0.38
CA LEU A 453 -21.73 3.73 -0.72
C LEU A 453 -20.24 3.82 -1.03
N ASN A 454 -19.82 3.19 -2.12
CA ASN A 454 -18.44 3.29 -2.58
C ASN A 454 -18.36 4.37 -3.68
N PRO A 455 -17.49 5.37 -3.52
CA PRO A 455 -17.24 6.35 -4.57
C PRO A 455 -16.59 5.65 -5.78
N SER A 456 -17.03 6.02 -6.99
CA SER A 456 -16.40 5.53 -8.21
C SER A 456 -15.12 6.31 -8.49
N SER A 457 -14.00 5.60 -8.68
CA SER A 457 -12.77 6.23 -9.13
C SER A 457 -12.95 6.73 -10.57
N THR A 458 -13.05 8.04 -10.74
CA THR A 458 -13.13 8.69 -12.06
C THR A 458 -11.75 9.02 -12.63
N TYR A 459 -10.67 8.71 -11.91
CA TYR A 459 -9.32 9.21 -12.23
C TYR A 459 -8.74 8.61 -13.51
N GLU A 460 -9.02 7.34 -13.83
CA GLU A 460 -8.73 6.74 -15.14
C GLU A 460 -9.72 5.59 -15.43
N THR A 461 -10.93 5.93 -15.86
CA THR A 461 -11.96 4.91 -16.18
C THR A 461 -11.53 3.97 -17.30
N ASP A 462 -12.11 2.77 -17.37
CA ASP A 462 -12.10 1.93 -18.58
C ASP A 462 -12.50 2.74 -19.83
N ALA A 463 -13.30 3.79 -19.69
CA ALA A 463 -13.67 4.68 -20.78
C ALA A 463 -12.50 5.54 -21.28
N LEU A 464 -11.62 6.08 -20.43
CA LEU A 464 -10.45 6.83 -20.89
C LEU A 464 -9.45 5.93 -21.62
N LEU A 465 -9.19 4.74 -21.07
CA LEU A 465 -8.38 3.73 -21.75
C LEU A 465 -9.02 3.29 -23.07
N SER A 466 -10.34 3.10 -23.10
CA SER A 466 -11.06 2.73 -24.33
C SER A 466 -11.05 3.85 -25.36
N GLN A 467 -11.16 5.11 -24.95
CA GLN A 467 -11.02 6.26 -25.84
C GLN A 467 -9.62 6.36 -26.43
N TYR A 468 -8.57 6.14 -25.64
CA TYR A 468 -7.20 6.09 -26.14
C TYR A 468 -6.95 4.83 -26.99
N ALA A 469 -7.57 3.71 -26.68
CA ALA A 469 -7.51 2.52 -27.52
C ALA A 469 -8.19 2.77 -28.88
N GLU A 470 -9.38 3.36 -28.91
CA GLU A 470 -10.06 3.78 -30.15
C GLU A 470 -9.22 4.81 -30.92
N PHE A 471 -8.74 5.86 -30.25
CA PHE A 471 -7.91 6.88 -30.88
C PHE A 471 -6.62 6.31 -31.50
N HIS A 472 -6.03 5.30 -30.86
CA HIS A 472 -4.78 4.67 -31.30
C HIS A 472 -4.98 3.53 -32.29
N TYR A 473 -6.07 2.77 -32.19
CA TYR A 473 -6.24 1.52 -32.94
C TYR A 473 -7.44 1.51 -33.88
N GLY A 474 -8.42 2.39 -33.68
CA GLY A 474 -9.52 2.63 -34.63
C GLY A 474 -8.99 3.16 -35.97
N ASP A 475 -9.62 2.72 -37.07
CA ASP A 475 -9.15 3.04 -38.42
C ASP A 475 -9.38 4.52 -38.78
N GLU A 476 -10.52 5.07 -38.37
CA GLU A 476 -10.97 6.43 -38.72
C GLU A 476 -11.87 7.01 -37.63
N ALA A 477 -11.72 8.31 -37.34
CA ALA A 477 -12.64 9.07 -36.49
C ALA A 477 -13.15 10.32 -37.23
N PHE A 478 -14.46 10.44 -37.44
CA PHE A 478 -15.12 11.56 -38.11
C PHE A 478 -14.52 11.94 -39.50
N GLY A 479 -14.16 10.97 -40.35
CA GLY A 479 -13.54 11.29 -41.64
C GLY A 479 -12.02 11.47 -41.59
N VAL A 480 -11.40 11.34 -40.42
CA VAL A 480 -9.96 11.56 -40.22
C VAL A 480 -9.26 10.21 -40.02
N PRO A 481 -8.28 9.86 -40.87
CA PRO A 481 -7.48 8.65 -40.69
C PRO A 481 -6.73 8.64 -39.36
N ASN A 482 -6.48 7.45 -38.81
CA ASN A 482 -5.79 7.24 -37.54
C ASN A 482 -4.55 8.16 -37.36
N PHE A 483 -4.65 9.08 -36.39
CA PHE A 483 -3.66 10.14 -36.18
C PHE A 483 -2.27 9.61 -35.77
N PRO A 484 -2.13 8.72 -34.77
CA PRO A 484 -0.82 8.17 -34.39
C PRO A 484 -0.12 7.43 -35.54
N LYS A 485 -0.87 6.66 -36.34
CA LYS A 485 -0.33 6.01 -37.53
C LYS A 485 0.13 7.03 -38.57
N ALA A 486 -0.69 8.03 -38.88
CA ALA A 486 -0.36 9.06 -39.85
C ALA A 486 0.92 9.82 -39.44
N LEU A 487 1.07 10.12 -38.15
CA LEU A 487 2.28 10.74 -37.60
C LEU A 487 3.52 9.86 -37.82
N ALA A 488 3.43 8.56 -37.51
CA ALA A 488 4.52 7.62 -37.73
C ALA A 488 4.89 7.49 -39.22
N ASP A 489 3.90 7.42 -40.11
CA ASP A 489 4.13 7.36 -41.57
C ASP A 489 4.86 8.62 -42.08
N ILE A 490 4.49 9.81 -41.57
CA ILE A 490 5.17 11.07 -41.88
C ILE A 490 6.61 11.03 -41.39
N ALA A 491 6.85 10.57 -40.16
CA ALA A 491 8.20 10.46 -39.59
C ALA A 491 9.09 9.48 -40.39
N ILE A 492 8.56 8.31 -40.75
CA ILE A 492 9.26 7.33 -41.59
C ILE A 492 9.57 7.93 -42.96
N SER A 493 8.60 8.61 -43.57
CA SER A 493 8.77 9.25 -44.89
C SER A 493 9.82 10.36 -44.86
N ALA A 494 9.82 11.16 -43.79
CA ALA A 494 10.83 12.19 -43.56
C ALA A 494 12.22 11.57 -43.42
N GLN A 495 12.38 10.49 -42.66
CA GLN A 495 13.65 9.78 -42.53
C GLN A 495 14.13 9.18 -43.86
N ARG A 496 13.22 8.62 -44.69
CA ARG A 496 13.58 8.13 -46.03
C ARG A 496 14.08 9.25 -46.93
N ARG A 497 13.46 10.42 -46.87
CA ARG A 497 13.72 11.53 -47.80
C ARG A 497 14.91 12.39 -47.38
N PHE A 498 15.07 12.62 -46.08
CA PHE A 498 16.01 13.59 -45.53
C PHE A 498 17.03 12.98 -44.57
N GLY A 499 16.86 11.72 -44.16
CA GLY A 499 17.76 11.02 -43.27
C GLY A 499 19.02 10.51 -43.96
N ASN A 500 19.86 9.83 -43.18
CA ASN A 500 21.11 9.21 -43.64
C ASN A 500 20.90 7.81 -44.28
N GLY A 501 19.67 7.44 -44.60
CA GLY A 501 19.31 6.13 -45.14
C GLY A 501 19.30 4.99 -44.11
N GLN A 502 19.57 5.26 -42.83
CA GLN A 502 19.54 4.27 -41.76
C GLN A 502 18.33 4.47 -40.85
N PHE A 503 17.74 3.38 -40.38
CA PHE A 503 16.61 3.39 -39.46
C PHE A 503 17.04 2.74 -38.13
N GLY A 504 17.92 3.41 -37.39
CA GLY A 504 18.50 2.86 -36.16
C GLY A 504 17.55 2.92 -34.95
N ARG A 505 17.39 4.09 -34.34
CA ARG A 505 16.62 4.28 -33.10
C ARG A 505 15.58 5.38 -33.22
N ALA A 506 14.40 5.17 -32.65
CA ALA A 506 13.37 6.19 -32.46
C ALA A 506 12.91 6.27 -31.00
N LEU A 507 12.49 7.47 -30.58
CA LEU A 507 11.93 7.75 -29.26
C LEU A 507 10.56 8.40 -29.46
N ASP A 508 9.53 7.79 -28.87
CA ASP A 508 8.15 8.24 -28.88
C ASP A 508 7.78 8.71 -27.47
N LEU A 509 7.66 10.03 -27.27
CA LEU A 509 7.37 10.64 -25.96
C LEU A 509 5.88 10.95 -25.87
N GLY A 510 5.23 10.47 -24.82
CA GLY A 510 3.77 10.47 -24.70
C GLY A 510 3.14 9.40 -25.58
N CYS A 511 3.72 8.18 -25.57
CA CYS A 511 3.33 7.12 -26.49
C CYS A 511 1.92 6.55 -26.23
N ALA A 512 1.34 6.85 -25.07
CA ALA A 512 0.10 6.29 -24.54
C ALA A 512 0.01 4.78 -24.81
N THR A 513 -1.01 4.32 -25.54
CA THR A 513 -1.21 2.88 -25.79
C THR A 513 -0.29 2.30 -26.88
N GLY A 514 0.60 3.10 -27.47
CA GLY A 514 1.77 2.61 -28.22
C GLY A 514 1.63 2.52 -29.75
N ARG A 515 0.51 2.92 -30.37
CA ARG A 515 0.34 2.81 -31.83
C ARG A 515 1.49 3.41 -32.64
N ALA A 516 1.87 4.66 -32.37
CA ALA A 516 2.95 5.33 -33.11
C ALA A 516 4.28 4.57 -32.93
N SER A 517 4.59 4.16 -31.71
CA SER A 517 5.74 3.31 -31.40
C SER A 517 5.76 2.02 -32.23
N PHE A 518 4.63 1.31 -32.33
CA PHE A 518 4.52 0.08 -33.13
C PHE A 518 4.70 0.33 -34.63
N GLU A 519 4.10 1.40 -35.18
CA GLU A 519 4.25 1.74 -36.60
C GLU A 519 5.69 2.15 -36.92
N LEU A 520 6.36 2.91 -36.03
CA LEU A 520 7.78 3.24 -36.14
C LEU A 520 8.65 1.97 -36.12
N ALA A 521 8.32 1.00 -35.27
CA ALA A 521 9.09 -0.25 -35.13
C ALA A 521 9.09 -1.12 -36.40
N ARG A 522 8.20 -0.84 -37.35
CA ARG A 522 8.21 -1.49 -38.68
C ARG A 522 9.37 -1.01 -39.56
N ALA A 523 9.95 0.14 -39.26
CA ALA A 523 11.04 0.74 -40.01
C ALA A 523 12.33 0.84 -39.19
N PHE A 524 12.24 1.26 -37.92
CA PHE A 524 13.37 1.45 -37.01
C PHE A 524 13.79 0.15 -36.32
N GLU A 525 15.11 -0.11 -36.23
CA GLU A 525 15.67 -1.28 -35.55
C GLU A 525 15.30 -1.34 -34.06
N ARG A 526 15.13 -0.17 -33.41
CA ARG A 526 14.66 -0.07 -32.03
C ARG A 526 13.81 1.17 -31.82
N VAL A 527 12.68 1.01 -31.17
CA VAL A 527 11.81 2.11 -30.73
C VAL A 527 11.65 2.05 -29.23
N VAL A 528 11.73 3.19 -28.57
CA VAL A 528 11.42 3.35 -27.15
C VAL A 528 10.20 4.26 -27.05
N GLY A 529 9.08 3.72 -26.56
CA GLY A 529 7.93 4.51 -26.15
C GLY A 529 8.05 4.85 -24.67
N ILE A 530 7.79 6.11 -24.32
CA ILE A 530 7.75 6.59 -22.93
C ILE A 530 6.42 7.30 -22.74
N ASP A 531 5.72 6.95 -21.68
CA ASP A 531 4.53 7.65 -21.22
C ASP A 531 4.57 7.76 -19.69
N PHE A 532 3.81 8.69 -19.14
CA PHE A 532 3.63 8.81 -17.69
C PHE A 532 2.59 7.80 -17.17
N SER A 533 1.65 7.36 -18.01
CA SER A 533 0.63 6.38 -17.62
C SER A 533 1.12 4.95 -17.82
N ALA A 534 1.41 4.27 -16.70
CA ALA A 534 1.71 2.84 -16.71
C ALA A 534 0.56 2.01 -17.31
N ARG A 535 -0.70 2.41 -17.09
CA ARG A 535 -1.89 1.71 -17.61
C ARG A 535 -1.98 1.79 -19.14
N PHE A 536 -1.65 2.93 -19.75
CA PHE A 536 -1.57 3.04 -21.21
C PHE A 536 -0.43 2.17 -21.78
N ILE A 537 0.76 2.22 -21.16
CA ILE A 537 1.90 1.40 -21.56
C ILE A 537 1.54 -0.09 -21.48
N GLN A 538 0.87 -0.52 -20.41
CA GLN A 538 0.42 -1.90 -20.22
C GLN A 538 -0.56 -2.36 -21.31
N ALA A 539 -1.50 -1.50 -21.72
CA ALA A 539 -2.42 -1.85 -22.81
C ALA A 539 -1.69 -2.08 -24.14
N GLY A 540 -0.68 -1.25 -24.44
CA GLY A 540 0.22 -1.45 -25.58
C GLY A 540 1.04 -2.73 -25.46
N ALA A 541 1.66 -2.97 -24.30
CA ALA A 541 2.45 -4.17 -24.04
C ALA A 541 1.61 -5.45 -24.20
N LYS A 542 0.39 -5.45 -23.66
CA LYS A 542 -0.57 -6.56 -23.80
C LYS A 542 -0.96 -6.79 -25.25
N LEU A 543 -1.15 -5.74 -26.05
CA LEU A 543 -1.39 -5.89 -27.48
C LEU A 543 -0.19 -6.55 -28.19
N ALA A 544 1.03 -6.17 -27.84
CA ALA A 544 2.23 -6.77 -28.42
C ALA A 544 2.38 -8.27 -28.09
N GLU A 545 2.01 -8.66 -26.87
CA GLU A 545 2.08 -10.05 -26.41
C GLU A 545 0.95 -10.93 -26.98
N THR A 546 -0.27 -10.41 -26.97
CA THR A 546 -1.48 -11.20 -27.25
C THR A 546 -2.00 -11.03 -28.67
N GLY A 547 -1.55 -10.00 -29.39
CA GLY A 547 -2.00 -9.64 -30.74
C GLY A 547 -3.41 -9.04 -30.78
N ALA A 548 -4.07 -8.81 -29.63
CA ALA A 548 -5.40 -8.23 -29.57
C ALA A 548 -5.53 -7.25 -28.40
N LEU A 549 -6.22 -6.14 -28.64
CA LEU A 549 -6.67 -5.20 -27.62
C LEU A 549 -8.19 -5.11 -27.74
N ARG A 550 -8.90 -5.39 -26.65
CA ARG A 550 -10.36 -5.33 -26.60
C ARG A 550 -10.79 -4.16 -25.74
N TYR A 551 -11.75 -3.38 -26.22
CA TYR A 551 -12.24 -2.20 -25.50
C TYR A 551 -13.70 -1.91 -25.85
N THR A 552 -14.33 -1.03 -25.06
CA THR A 552 -15.75 -0.67 -25.22
C THR A 552 -15.90 0.82 -25.47
N MET A 553 -16.68 1.19 -26.49
CA MET A 553 -16.97 2.58 -26.81
C MET A 553 -18.43 2.91 -26.55
N PRO A 554 -18.75 3.98 -25.80
CA PRO A 554 -20.12 4.41 -25.62
C PRO A 554 -20.70 4.97 -26.92
N ASP A 555 -21.80 4.39 -27.39
CA ASP A 555 -22.52 4.77 -28.60
C ASP A 555 -23.54 5.88 -28.31
N GLU A 556 -24.39 5.68 -27.29
CA GLU A 556 -25.41 6.63 -26.84
C GLU A 556 -25.84 6.34 -25.39
N GLY A 557 -25.66 7.29 -24.47
CA GLY A 557 -26.00 7.08 -23.05
C GLY A 557 -25.15 5.98 -22.42
N GLU A 558 -25.79 4.91 -21.94
CA GLU A 558 -25.11 3.72 -21.38
C GLU A 558 -24.92 2.58 -22.42
N LEU A 559 -25.35 2.76 -23.67
CA LEU A 559 -25.15 1.77 -24.73
C LEU A 559 -23.70 1.79 -25.19
N VAL A 560 -23.06 0.62 -25.29
CA VAL A 560 -21.66 0.48 -25.71
C VAL A 560 -21.50 -0.50 -26.89
N SER A 561 -20.55 -0.19 -27.77
CA SER A 561 -20.03 -1.09 -28.80
C SER A 561 -18.73 -1.76 -28.33
N TYR A 562 -18.52 -3.01 -28.74
CA TYR A 562 -17.33 -3.81 -28.40
C TYR A 562 -16.41 -3.90 -29.60
N HIS A 563 -15.13 -3.59 -29.40
CA HIS A 563 -14.09 -3.58 -30.44
C HIS A 563 -12.92 -4.48 -30.08
#